data_AF-A0A0A2CVY6-F1
#
_entry.id   AF-A0A0A2CVY6-F1
#
_cell.length_a   1.000
_cell.length_b   1.000
_cell.length_c   1.000
_cell.angle_alpha   90.00
_cell.angle_beta   90.00
_cell.angle_gamma   90.00
#
_symmetry.space_group_name_H-M   'P 1'
#
loop_
_entity.id
_entity.type
_entity.pdbx_description
1 polymer ?
#
loop_
_entity_poly.entity_id
_entity_poly.type
_entity_poly.pdbx_seq_one_letter_code
_entity_poly.pdbx_strand_id
1 'polypeptide(L)' 'MDNFSLIGTAQAAKHLGVSMSWLSSKKSACEFIAGEHWIYATGSPGGRVLWNVNAICQWQVE' A
#
# COMPACT_ATOMS: atom_id res chain seq x y z
N MET A 1 -7.51 14.19 -11.79
CA MET A 1 -6.44 13.94 -10.82
C MET A 1 -6.94 12.84 -9.91
N ASP A 2 -6.58 11.60 -10.22
CA ASP A 2 -6.99 10.45 -9.44
C ASP A 2 -6.58 10.66 -7.99
N ASN A 3 -7.58 10.65 -7.10
CA ASN A 3 -7.41 10.93 -5.69
C ASN A 3 -6.74 9.68 -5.08
N PHE A 4 -5.42 9.59 -5.21
CA PHE A 4 -4.63 8.51 -4.63
C PHE A 4 -4.79 8.57 -3.11
N SER A 5 -5.57 7.64 -2.55
CA SER A 5 -5.72 7.49 -1.10
C SER A 5 -4.45 6.86 -0.51
N LEU A 6 -3.33 7.59 -0.59
CA LEU A 6 -2.05 7.21 -0.01
C LEU A 6 -2.11 7.41 1.49
N ILE A 7 -2.23 6.32 2.23
CA ILE A 7 -2.38 6.35 3.69
C ILE A 7 -1.39 5.42 4.38
N GLY A 8 -1.12 5.68 5.65
CA GLY A 8 -0.17 4.88 6.43
C GLY A 8 -0.63 3.44 6.64
N THR A 9 0.31 2.53 6.90
CA THR A 9 0.08 1.07 7.01
C THR A 9 -1.10 0.68 7.90
N ALA A 10 -1.21 1.27 9.11
CA ALA A 10 -2.30 0.94 10.03
C ALA A 10 -3.68 1.34 9.48
N GLN A 11 -3.76 2.50 8.83
CA GLN A 11 -4.99 2.99 8.23
C GLN A 11 -5.34 2.18 6.98
N ALA A 12 -4.34 1.89 6.12
CA ALA A 12 -4.51 1.05 4.94
C ALA A 12 -5.05 -0.34 5.31
N ALA A 13 -4.44 -0.99 6.31
CA ALA A 13 -4.88 -2.28 6.82
C ALA A 13 -6.35 -2.24 7.27
N LYS A 14 -6.74 -1.20 8.02
CA LYS A 14 -8.12 -1.01 8.46
C LYS A 14 -9.09 -0.80 7.29
N HIS A 15 -8.73 0.02 6.30
CA HIS A 15 -9.58 0.29 5.13
C HIS A 15 -9.76 -0.95 4.25
N LEU A 16 -8.70 -1.74 4.08
CA LEU A 16 -8.69 -2.94 3.24
C LEU A 16 -9.24 -4.18 3.97
N GLY A 17 -9.51 -4.10 5.29
CA GLY A 17 -9.95 -5.25 6.08
C GLY A 17 -8.89 -6.34 6.23
N VAL A 18 -7.60 -5.98 6.13
CA VAL A 18 -6.46 -6.91 6.21
C VAL A 18 -5.56 -6.59 7.40
N SER A 19 -4.61 -7.47 7.72
CA SER A 19 -3.60 -7.18 8.74
C SER A 19 -2.44 -6.34 8.18
N MET A 20 -1.74 -5.60 9.04
CA MET A 20 -0.53 -4.87 8.64
C MET A 20 0.59 -5.82 8.16
N SER A 21 0.66 -7.02 8.74
CA SER A 21 1.57 -8.07 8.32
C SER A 21 1.24 -8.56 6.91
N TRP A 22 -0.05 -8.67 6.56
CA TRP A 22 -0.47 -9.05 5.21
C TRP A 22 0.04 -8.06 4.15
N LEU A 23 -0.12 -6.75 4.40
CA LEU A 23 0.43 -5.71 3.51
C LEU A 23 1.95 -5.85 3.35
N SER A 24 2.65 -6.03 4.47
CA SER A 24 4.11 -6.17 4.48
C SER A 24 4.56 -7.44 3.75
N SER A 25 3.87 -8.56 3.92
CA SER A 25 4.13 -9.81 3.21
C SER A 25 3.93 -9.66 1.71
N LYS A 26 2.85 -9.01 1.26
CA LYS A 26 2.60 -8.77 -0.17
C LYS A 26 3.64 -7.86 -0.82
N LYS A 27 4.11 -6.84 -0.10
CA LYS A 27 5.26 -6.02 -0.52
C LYS A 27 6.56 -6.84 -0.58
N SER A 28 6.85 -7.67 0.41
CA SER A 28 8.07 -8.50 0.42
C SER A 28 8.05 -9.61 -0.63
N ALA A 29 6.86 -10.10 -0.98
CA ALA A 29 6.66 -11.06 -2.07
C ALA A 29 6.66 -10.42 -3.47
N CYS A 30 6.89 -9.09 -3.56
CA CYS A 30 6.84 -8.32 -4.81
C CYS A 30 5.50 -8.37 -5.55
N GLU A 31 4.40 -8.74 -4.88
CA GLU A 31 3.05 -8.68 -5.46
C GLU A 31 2.53 -7.24 -5.54
N PHE A 32 2.96 -6.38 -4.60
CA PHE A 32 2.66 -4.96 -4.62
C PHE A 32 3.80 -4.14 -5.22
N ILE A 33 3.50 -3.51 -6.36
CA ILE A 33 4.44 -2.71 -7.15
C ILE A 33 4.72 -1.35 -6.48
N ALA A 34 5.99 -1.00 -6.32
CA ALA A 34 6.41 0.30 -5.81
C ALA A 34 6.04 1.42 -6.80
N GLY A 35 5.51 2.55 -6.30
CA GLY A 35 4.99 3.64 -7.13
C GLY A 35 3.50 3.48 -7.49
N GLU A 36 2.98 2.26 -7.48
CA GLU A 36 1.59 1.96 -7.83
C GLU A 36 0.76 1.60 -6.60
N HIS A 37 1.17 0.54 -5.88
CA HIS A 37 0.49 0.02 -4.70
C HIS A 37 1.02 0.65 -3.41
N TRP A 38 2.28 1.08 -3.40
CA TRP A 38 2.90 1.69 -2.23
C TRP A 38 4.06 2.61 -2.60
N ILE A 39 4.35 3.59 -1.74
CA ILE A 39 5.51 4.48 -1.86
C ILE A 39 6.17 4.69 -0.49
N TYR A 40 7.44 5.12 -0.50
CA TYR A 40 8.04 5.71 0.70
C TYR A 40 7.56 7.16 0.84
N ALA A 41 7.05 7.53 2.02
CA ALA A 41 6.57 8.88 2.33
C ALA A 41 7.65 9.96 2.10
N THR A 42 8.91 9.61 2.32
CA THR A 42 10.07 10.49 2.14
C THR A 42 10.71 10.39 0.75
N GLY A 43 10.21 9.51 -0.12
CA GLY A 43 10.83 9.21 -1.41
C GLY A 43 12.15 8.43 -1.34
N SER A 44 12.64 8.09 -0.14
CA SER A 44 13.88 7.32 0.05
C SER A 44 13.63 5.98 0.77
N PRO A 45 14.40 4.93 0.45
CA PRO A 45 14.33 3.65 1.15
C PRO A 45 14.53 3.82 2.67
N GLY A 46 13.69 3.15 3.47
CA GLY A 46 13.77 3.17 4.93
C GLY A 46 12.80 4.14 5.63
N GLY A 47 12.14 5.03 4.87
CA GLY A 47 11.08 5.88 5.38
C GLY A 47 9.77 5.13 5.67
N ARG A 48 8.81 5.84 6.29
CA ARG A 48 7.43 5.35 6.47
C ARG A 48 6.84 4.98 5.10
N VAL A 49 6.17 3.83 5.01
CA VAL A 49 5.46 3.41 3.79
C VAL A 49 4.04 3.96 3.79
N LEU A 50 3.62 4.51 2.65
CA LEU A 50 2.25 4.85 2.34
C LEU A 50 1.71 3.86 1.32
N TRP A 51 0.44 3.48 1.46
CA TRP A 51 -0.23 2.49 0.65
C TRP A 51 -1.33 3.14 -0.15
N ASN A 52 -1.39 2.81 -1.44
CA ASN A 52 -2.46 3.22 -2.32
C ASN A 52 -3.61 2.24 -2.19
N VAL A 53 -4.57 2.58 -1.32
CA VAL A 53 -5.72 1.70 -1.04
C VAL A 53 -6.55 1.44 -2.29
N ASN A 54 -6.71 2.43 -3.17
CA ASN A 54 -7.53 2.27 -4.38
C ASN A 54 -6.89 1.24 -5.33
N ALA A 55 -5.59 1.35 -5.59
CA ALA A 55 -4.88 0.37 -6.43
C ALA A 55 -4.91 -1.03 -5.83
N ILE A 56 -4.70 -1.15 -4.51
CA ILE A 56 -4.77 -2.45 -3.84
C ILE A 56 -6.18 -3.04 -3.90
N CYS A 57 -7.23 -2.23 -3.77
CA CYS A 57 -8.60 -2.69 -3.96
C CYS A 57 -8.86 -3.17 -5.39
N GLN A 58 -8.34 -2.48 -6.40
CA GLN A 58 -8.46 -2.91 -7.80
C GLN A 58 -7.74 -4.24 -8.03
N TRP A 59 -6.50 -4.38 -7.54
CA TRP A 59 -5.72 -5.61 -7.58
C TRP A 59 -6.43 -6.81 -6.92
N GLN A 60 -7.23 -6.59 -5.88
CA GLN A 60 -7.99 -7.67 -5.23
C GLN A 60 -9.17 -8.19 -6.06
N VAL A 61 -9.63 -7.44 -7.05
CA VAL A 61 -10.79 -7.77 -7.90
C VAL A 61 -10.35 -8.40 -9.23
N GLU A 62 -9.11 -8.16 -9.66
CA GLU A 62 -8.47 -8.79 -10.81
C GLU A 62 -8.06 -10.25 -10.54
#